data_AF-A0A842VBD3-F1
#
_entry.id   AF-A0A842VBD3-F1
#
_cell.length_a   1.000
_cell.length_b   1.000
_cell.length_c   1.000
_cell.angle_alpha   90.00
_cell.angle_beta   90.00
_cell.angle_gamma   90.00
#
_symmetry.space_group_name_H-M   'P 1'
#
loop_
_entity.id
_entity.type
_entity.pdbx_description
1 polymer ?
#
loop_
_entity_poly.entity_id
_entity_poly.type
_entity_poly.pdbx_seq_one_letter_code
_entity_poly.pdbx_strand_id
1 'polypeptide(L)' 'MPERSYHCPRCGSEDIVDYGETFDCKHCVLEFEKKDFDLIEDEANILAIEEKREVASDLYEDKNDEGSG' A
#
# COMPACT_ATOMS: atom_id res chain seq x y z
N MET A 1 -17.65 -8.26 12.86
CA MET A 1 -17.41 -7.02 12.09
C MET A 1 -18.01 -7.27 10.72
N PRO A 2 -18.81 -6.36 10.13
CA PRO A 2 -19.38 -6.61 8.82
C PRO A 2 -18.23 -6.83 7.83
N GLU A 3 -18.35 -7.89 7.04
CA GLU A 3 -17.35 -8.28 6.05
C GLU A 3 -17.36 -7.22 4.95
N ARG A 4 -16.45 -6.24 5.00
CA ARG A 4 -16.23 -5.33 3.88
C ARG A 4 -15.62 -6.14 2.76
N SER A 5 -16.26 -6.14 1.60
CA SER A 5 -15.67 -6.68 0.38
C SER A 5 -14.59 -5.71 -0.08
N TYR A 6 -13.33 -6.08 0.14
CA TYR A 6 -12.19 -5.33 -0.39
C TYR A 6 -12.03 -5.60 -1.88
N HIS A 7 -11.60 -4.58 -2.62
CA HIS A 7 -11.27 -4.68 -4.03
C HIS A 7 -9.93 -4.00 -4.29
N CYS A 8 -9.29 -4.33 -5.41
CA CYS A 8 -8.02 -3.71 -5.76
C CYS A 8 -8.25 -2.24 -6.14
N PRO A 9 -7.60 -1.27 -5.47
CA PRO A 9 -7.79 0.14 -5.76
C PRO A 9 -7.19 0.54 -7.11
N ARG A 10 -6.28 -0.28 -7.66
CA ARG A 10 -5.63 -0.03 -8.96
C ARG A 10 -6.42 -0.46 -10.16
N CYS A 11 -7.06 -1.63 -10.09
CA CYS A 11 -7.74 -2.23 -11.25
C CYS A 11 -9.23 -2.53 -11.01
N GLY A 12 -9.73 -2.34 -9.79
CA GLY A 12 -11.11 -2.65 -9.41
C GLY A 12 -11.40 -4.14 -9.23
N SER A 13 -10.40 -5.02 -9.32
CA SER A 13 -10.60 -6.47 -9.21
C SER A 13 -10.98 -6.91 -7.80
N GLU A 14 -11.99 -7.77 -7.69
CA GLU A 14 -12.39 -8.47 -6.46
C GLU A 14 -11.64 -9.80 -6.26
N ASP A 15 -10.86 -10.27 -7.25
CA ASP A 15 -9.99 -11.45 -7.10
C ASP A 15 -8.73 -11.08 -6.29
N ILE A 16 -8.90 -11.16 -4.97
CA ILE A 16 -7.88 -10.83 -3.97
C ILE A 16 -7.56 -12.04 -3.07
N VAL A 17 -6.35 -12.04 -2.50
CA VAL A 17 -5.92 -12.98 -1.46
C VAL A 17 -5.80 -12.23 -0.15
N ASP A 18 -6.61 -12.61 0.83
CA ASP A 18 -6.69 -11.96 2.13
C ASP A 18 -5.69 -12.58 3.14
N TYR A 19 -4.83 -11.74 3.75
CA TYR A 19 -3.87 -12.17 4.79
C TYR A 19 -4.18 -11.59 6.18
N GLY A 20 -5.41 -11.13 6.40
CA GLY A 20 -5.83 -10.50 7.65
C GLY A 20 -5.67 -8.98 7.62
N GLU A 21 -4.44 -8.46 7.73
CA GLU A 21 -4.17 -7.01 7.76
C GLU A 21 -3.94 -6.42 6.36
N THR A 22 -3.38 -7.23 5.46
CA THR A 22 -3.12 -6.90 4.06
C THR A 22 -3.93 -7.79 3.13
N PHE A 23 -3.95 -7.44 1.85
CA PHE A 23 -4.39 -8.33 0.80
C PHE A 23 -3.56 -8.13 -0.46
N ASP A 24 -3.42 -9.20 -1.25
CA ASP A 24 -2.83 -9.18 -2.59
C ASP A 24 -3.92 -9.14 -3.66
N CYS A 25 -3.74 -8.31 -4.69
CA CYS A 25 -4.51 -8.44 -5.91
C CYS A 25 -3.87 -9.46 -6.85
N LYS A 26 -4.59 -10.52 -7.27
CA LYS A 26 -4.03 -11.51 -8.20
C LYS A 26 -3.81 -10.99 -9.62
N HIS A 27 -4.48 -9.89 -9.98
CA HIS A 27 -4.37 -9.28 -11.30
C HIS A 27 -3.17 -8.32 -11.39
N CYS A 28 -3.06 -7.40 -10.44
CA CYS A 28 -1.97 -6.43 -10.41
C CYS A 28 -0.70 -6.98 -9.76
N VAL A 29 -0.83 -8.05 -8.97
CA VAL A 29 0.27 -8.61 -8.15
C VAL A 29 0.85 -7.55 -7.21
N LEU A 30 -0.04 -6.70 -6.68
CA LEU A 30 0.28 -5.63 -5.74
C LEU A 30 -0.39 -5.93 -4.40
N GLU A 31 0.34 -5.68 -3.31
CA GLU A 31 -0.12 -5.84 -1.94
C GLU A 31 -0.55 -4.49 -1.34
N PHE A 32 -1.70 -4.46 -0.65
CA PHE A 32 -2.26 -3.25 -0.04
C PHE A 32 -2.63 -3.48 1.43
N GLU A 33 -2.56 -2.43 2.27
CA GLU A 33 -3.01 -2.50 3.65
C GLU A 33 -4.50 -2.17 3.76
N LYS A 34 -5.28 -3.03 4.40
CA LYS A 34 -6.74 -2.80 4.53
C LYS A 34 -7.07 -1.55 5.33
N LYS A 35 -6.18 -1.16 6.26
CA LYS A 35 -6.33 0.06 7.05
C LYS A 35 -6.36 1.32 6.16
N ASP A 36 -5.74 1.28 4.98
CA ASP A 36 -5.71 2.44 4.09
C ASP A 36 -7.11 2.76 3.56
N PHE A 37 -7.96 1.75 3.36
CA PHE A 37 -9.36 1.92 2.97
C PHE A 37 -10.22 2.60 4.04
N ASP A 38 -9.76 2.61 5.30
CA ASP A 38 -10.41 3.34 6.39
C ASP A 38 -9.87 4.77 6.55
N LEU A 39 -8.64 5.02 6.08
CA LEU A 39 -7.92 6.27 6.30
C LEU A 39 -7.95 7.20 5.08
N ILE A 40 -8.04 6.63 3.88
CA ILE A 40 -7.95 7.35 2.61
C ILE A 40 -9.32 7.29 1.95
N GLU A 41 -10.00 8.44 1.86
CA GLU A 41 -11.34 8.53 1.27
C GLU A 41 -11.35 8.23 -0.24
N ASP A 42 -10.27 8.63 -0.93
CA ASP A 42 -10.13 8.43 -2.37
C ASP A 42 -9.19 7.24 -2.63
N GLU A 43 -9.79 6.10 -2.96
CA GLU A 43 -9.10 4.82 -3.11
C GLU A 43 -7.99 4.87 -4.18
N ALA A 44 -8.06 5.77 -5.17
CA ALA A 44 -7.03 5.92 -6.19
C ALA A 44 -5.69 6.44 -5.63
N ASN A 45 -5.69 6.98 -4.41
CA ASN A 45 -4.48 7.40 -3.68
C ASN A 45 -3.92 6.32 -2.74
N ILE A 46 -4.55 5.15 -2.65
CA ILE A 46 -4.03 4.03 -1.87
C ILE A 46 -2.82 3.45 -2.60
N LEU A 47 -1.65 3.58 -1.98
CA LEU A 47 -0.38 3.07 -2.49
C LEU A 47 -0.18 1.60 -2.09
N ALA A 48 0.41 0.81 -2.99
CA ALA A 48 0.88 -0.53 -2.66
C ALA A 48 1.99 -0.47 -1.61
N ILE A 49 2.17 -1.56 -0.87
CA ILE A 49 3.17 -1.65 0.20
C ILE A 49 4.59 -1.44 -0.34
N GLU A 50 4.87 -1.93 -1.56
CA GLU A 50 6.15 -1.69 -2.23
C GLU A 50 6.38 -0.19 -2.53
N GLU A 51 5.37 0.50 -3.06
CA GLU A 51 5.44 1.94 -3.36
C GLU A 51 5.69 2.75 -2.08
N LYS A 52 5.05 2.39 -0.98
CA LYS A 52 5.29 3.02 0.33
C LYS A 52 6.73 2.83 0.82
N ARG A 53 7.34 1.68 0.54
CA ARG A 53 8.74 1.40 0.94
C ARG A 53 9.72 2.20 0.11
N GLU A 54 9.48 2.37 -1.18
CA GLU A 54 10.31 3.21 -2.04
C GLU A 54 10.29 4.66 -1.55
N VAL A 55 9.10 5.24 -1.34
CA VAL A 55 8.95 6.61 -0.83
C VAL A 55 9.60 6.78 0.55
N ALA A 56 9.50 5.78 1.42
CA ALA A 56 10.19 5.82 2.70
C ALA A 56 11.72 5.91 2.52
N SER A 57 12.30 5.14 1.60
CA SER A 57 13.74 5.19 1.30
C SER A 57 14.17 6.60 0.90
N ASP A 58 13.46 7.23 -0.05
CA ASP A 58 13.75 8.59 -0.51
C ASP A 58 13.69 9.64 0.63
N LEU A 59 12.79 9.45 1.61
CA LEU A 59 12.67 10.34 2.78
C LEU A 59 13.75 10.13 3.84
N TYR A 60 14.42 8.97 3.87
CA TYR A 60 15.51 8.68 4.80
C TYR A 60 16.89 9.11 4.28
N GLU A 61 17.04 9.36 2.98
CA GLU A 61 18.33 9.76 2.37
C GLU A 61 18.70 11.23 2.60
N ASP A 62 17.80 12.08 3.13
CA ASP A 62 18.08 13.49 3.44
C ASP A 62 18.75 13.72 4.83
N LYS A 63 19.11 12.67 5.56
CA LYS A 63 19.70 12.78 6.93
C LYS A 63 21.14 12.29 7.10
N ASN A 64 21.89 12.05 6.02
CA ASN A 64 23.33 11.77 6.14
C ASN A 64 24.13 12.43 5.01
N ASP A 65 24.27 13.76 5.04
CA ASP A 65 25.45 14.43 4.50
C ASP A 65 25.89 15.56 5.43
N GLU A 66 26.47 15.19 6.58
CA GLU A 66 27.54 15.95 7.23
C GLU A 66 28.45 14.95 7.96
N GLY A 67 29.50 14.45 7.29
CA GLY A 67 30.50 13.65 7.98
C GLY A 67 31.50 12.87 7.14
N SER A 68 32.64 13.51 6.86
CA SER A 68 34.00 12.94 6.69
C SER A 68 34.53 12.82 5.25
N GLY A 69 35.49 13.70 4.93
CA GLY A 69 36.37 13.62 3.77
C GLY A 69 37.29 14.82 3.67
#